data_AF-A0A2S8F4Z6-F1
#
_entry.id   AF-A0A2S8F4Z6-F1
#
_cell.length_a   1.000
_cell.length_b   1.000
_cell.length_c   1.000
_cell.angle_alpha   90.00
_cell.angle_beta   90.00
_cell.angle_gamma   90.00
#
_symmetry.space_group_name_H-M   'P 1'
#
loop_
_entity.id
_entity.type
_entity.pdbx_description
1 polymer ?
#
loop_
_entity_poly.entity_id
_entity_poly.type
_entity_poly.pdbx_seq_one_letter_code
_entity_poly.pdbx_strand_id
1 'polypeptide(L)'
;MKINKPALRSAQFQVSLMAGAIIGAVVLAIAAILVREIFFEKYVREPFVPVHPSVSQRAEALLITPLPAATTPLTADEVDGLYTIWIQNQEFDPQGELAAQLFVVDSEHTFERCCRTLVIGNYEQRSRALRLLSYANLTEHPVEVRRLVTYARQKSARRSENDLVTKADELLARLPQGKTP
;
A
#
# COMPACT_ATOMS: atom_id res chain seq x y z
N MET A 1 -38.11 22.21 33.27
CA MET A 1 -37.15 23.33 33.31
C MET A 1 -37.59 24.38 32.28
N LYS A 2 -38.16 25.52 32.71
CA LYS A 2 -38.64 26.58 31.79
C LYS A 2 -37.44 27.44 31.39
N ILE A 3 -37.04 27.37 30.12
CA ILE A 3 -35.94 28.19 29.59
C ILE A 3 -36.41 29.65 29.55
N ASN A 4 -35.69 30.55 30.23
CA ASN A 4 -36.00 31.97 30.26
C ASN A 4 -35.75 32.60 28.87
N LYS A 5 -36.85 32.87 28.14
CA LYS A 5 -36.85 33.50 26.80
C LYS A 5 -36.04 34.80 26.66
N PRO A 6 -35.89 35.67 27.69
CA PRO A 6 -35.08 36.88 27.58
C PRO A 6 -33.57 36.60 27.49
N ALA A 7 -33.08 35.56 28.18
CA ALA A 7 -31.66 35.23 28.22
C ALA A 7 -31.13 34.78 26.84
N LEU A 8 -31.98 34.10 26.06
CA LEU A 8 -31.72 33.66 24.68
C LEU A 8 -31.53 34.82 23.67
N ARG A 9 -31.98 36.03 24.01
CA ARG A 9 -31.85 37.23 23.16
C ARG A 9 -30.64 38.10 23.50
N SER A 10 -29.88 37.76 24.55
CA SER A 10 -28.69 38.52 24.89
C SER A 10 -27.55 38.23 23.90
N ALA A 11 -26.87 39.28 23.43
CA ALA A 11 -25.75 39.14 22.50
C ALA A 11 -24.63 38.26 23.08
N GLN A 12 -24.38 38.37 24.39
CA GLN A 12 -23.40 37.54 25.09
C GLN A 12 -23.76 36.05 25.05
N PHE A 13 -25.03 35.70 25.26
CA PHE A 13 -25.48 34.31 25.16
C PHE A 13 -25.38 33.77 23.74
N GLN A 14 -25.73 34.57 22.73
CA GLN A 14 -25.63 34.18 21.32
C GLN A 14 -24.18 33.93 20.89
N VAL A 15 -23.25 34.79 21.32
CA VAL A 15 -21.81 34.61 21.06
C VAL A 15 -21.28 33.35 21.75
N SER A 16 -21.63 33.12 23.02
CA SER A 16 -21.23 31.90 23.74
C SER A 16 -21.78 30.63 23.08
N LEU A 17 -23.01 30.66 22.59
CA LEU A 17 -23.62 29.53 21.90
C LEU A 17 -22.96 29.25 20.55
N MET A 18 -22.67 30.29 19.76
CA MET A 18 -21.89 30.14 18.52
C MET A 18 -20.48 29.60 18.79
N ALA A 19 -19.78 30.14 19.79
CA ALA A 19 -18.45 29.66 20.16
C ALA A 19 -18.49 28.19 20.58
N GLY A 20 -19.47 27.79 21.39
CA GLY A 20 -19.68 26.40 21.79
C GLY A 20 -19.96 25.48 20.59
N ALA A 21 -20.79 25.91 19.64
CA ALA A 21 -21.07 25.14 18.44
C ALA A 21 -19.82 24.96 17.56
N ILE A 22 -19.03 26.02 17.38
CA ILE A 22 -17.78 25.98 16.61
C ILE A 22 -16.77 25.04 17.28
N ILE A 23 -16.55 25.19 18.58
CA ILE A 23 -15.65 24.31 19.34
C ILE A 23 -16.12 22.85 19.25
N GLY A 24 -17.43 22.61 19.43
CA GLY A 24 -18.01 21.29 19.29
C GLY A 24 -17.77 20.68 17.91
N ALA A 25 -17.95 21.45 16.84
CA ALA A 25 -17.70 21.01 15.48
C ALA A 25 -16.21 20.69 15.22
N VAL A 26 -15.29 21.54 15.72
CA VAL A 26 -13.84 21.29 15.61
C VAL A 26 -13.44 20.02 16.34
N VAL A 27 -13.93 19.81 17.58
CA VAL A 27 -13.67 18.59 18.35
C VAL A 27 -14.20 17.36 17.62
N LEU A 28 -15.42 17.42 17.07
CA LEU A 28 -16.00 16.32 16.29
C LEU A 28 -15.20 16.03 15.02
N ALA A 29 -14.71 17.06 14.32
CA ALA A 29 -13.87 16.89 13.14
C ALA A 29 -12.53 16.21 13.47
N ILE A 30 -11.88 16.63 14.57
CA ILE A 30 -10.65 16.00 15.05
C ILE A 30 -10.91 14.55 15.44
N ALA A 31 -11.97 14.28 16.22
CA ALA A 31 -12.35 12.93 16.59
C ALA A 31 -12.64 12.05 15.35
N ALA A 32 -13.34 12.58 14.36
CA ALA A 32 -13.62 11.87 13.11
C ALA A 32 -12.32 11.54 12.34
N ILE A 33 -11.35 12.45 12.29
CA ILE A 33 -10.04 12.19 11.66
C ILE A 33 -9.28 11.09 12.42
N LEU A 34 -9.22 11.16 13.75
CA LEU A 34 -8.54 10.16 14.58
C LEU A 34 -9.19 8.77 14.49
N VAL A 35 -10.53 8.72 14.48
CA VAL A 35 -11.29 7.48 14.42
C VAL A 35 -11.31 6.90 13.00
N ARG A 36 -11.15 7.73 11.97
CA ARG A 36 -11.15 7.28 10.58
C ARG A 36 -10.08 6.24 10.31
N GLU A 37 -8.86 6.46 10.81
CA GLU A 37 -7.76 5.51 10.64
C GLU A 37 -8.09 4.17 11.33
N ILE A 38 -8.63 4.20 12.54
CA ILE A 38 -8.93 3.00 13.32
C ILE A 38 -10.06 2.17 12.67
N PHE A 39 -11.15 2.82 12.25
CA PHE A 39 -12.31 2.10 11.74
C PHE A 39 -12.21 1.80 10.25
N PHE A 40 -11.84 2.77 9.40
CA PHE A 40 -11.89 2.55 7.95
C PHE A 40 -10.71 1.76 7.43
N GLU A 41 -9.53 1.81 8.05
CA GLU A 41 -8.42 0.98 7.57
C GLU A 41 -8.76 -0.50 7.64
N LYS A 42 -9.53 -0.95 8.64
CA LYS A 42 -9.88 -2.37 8.74
C LYS A 42 -10.76 -2.84 7.57
N TYR A 43 -11.61 -1.97 7.01
CA TYR A 43 -12.57 -2.33 5.97
C TYR A 43 -12.13 -2.00 4.53
N VAL A 44 -11.12 -1.15 4.35
CA VAL A 44 -10.58 -0.79 3.02
C VAL A 44 -9.35 -1.61 2.64
N ARG A 45 -8.83 -2.43 3.56
CA ARG A 45 -7.67 -3.30 3.32
C ARG A 45 -7.99 -4.38 2.30
N GLU A 46 -7.01 -4.67 1.45
CA GLU A 46 -7.07 -5.81 0.55
C GLU A 46 -7.13 -7.12 1.36
N PRO A 47 -8.21 -7.91 1.23
CA PRO A 47 -8.26 -9.24 1.83
C PRO A 47 -7.38 -10.18 1.02
N PHE A 48 -6.28 -10.64 1.61
CA PHE A 48 -5.46 -11.70 1.04
C PHE A 48 -6.02 -13.05 1.51
N VAL A 49 -6.51 -13.84 0.56
CA VAL A 49 -7.14 -15.15 0.80
C VAL A 49 -6.07 -16.16 1.26
N PRO A 50 -6.40 -17.11 2.15
CA PRO A 50 -5.49 -18.21 2.49
C PRO A 50 -5.03 -18.95 1.23
N VAL A 51 -3.72 -19.11 1.09
CA VAL A 51 -3.13 -19.69 -0.12
C VAL A 51 -3.32 -21.20 -0.13
N HIS A 52 -3.71 -21.75 -1.28
CA HIS A 52 -3.88 -23.19 -1.43
C HIS A 52 -2.55 -23.93 -1.21
N PRO A 53 -2.52 -25.07 -0.50
CA PRO A 53 -1.26 -25.77 -0.18
C PRO A 53 -0.38 -26.09 -1.39
N SER A 54 -0.98 -26.35 -2.56
CA SER A 54 -0.25 -26.59 -3.81
C SER A 54 0.58 -25.39 -4.25
N VAL A 55 0.09 -24.18 -4.04
CA VAL A 55 0.82 -22.95 -4.40
C VAL A 55 1.96 -22.68 -3.41
N SER A 56 1.77 -23.01 -2.13
CA SER A 56 2.86 -22.95 -1.13
C SER A 56 4.00 -23.91 -1.46
N GLN A 57 3.69 -25.16 -1.80
CA GLN A 57 4.70 -26.14 -2.21
C GLN A 57 5.41 -25.71 -3.49
N ARG A 58 4.68 -25.13 -4.44
CA ARG A 58 5.27 -24.57 -5.66
C ARG A 58 6.17 -23.39 -5.34
N ALA A 59 5.77 -22.48 -4.45
CA ALA A 59 6.60 -21.35 -4.01
C ALA A 59 7.94 -21.81 -3.42
N GLU A 60 7.91 -22.81 -2.54
CA GLU A 60 9.13 -23.40 -1.96
C GLU A 60 10.03 -24.04 -3.03
N ALA A 61 9.43 -24.74 -4.00
CA ALA A 61 10.18 -25.31 -5.11
C ALA A 61 10.88 -24.24 -5.97
N LEU A 62 10.21 -23.10 -6.20
CA LEU A 62 10.76 -21.98 -6.98
C LEU A 62 11.93 -21.26 -6.30
N LEU A 63 12.04 -21.33 -4.97
CA LEU A 63 13.18 -20.81 -4.22
C LEU A 63 14.43 -21.71 -4.34
N ILE A 64 14.26 -22.99 -4.66
CA ILE A 64 15.37 -23.94 -4.78
C ILE A 64 15.85 -24.02 -6.23
N THR A 65 14.93 -23.94 -7.18
CA THR A 65 15.24 -24.06 -8.60
C THR A 65 14.37 -23.11 -9.42
N PRO A 66 14.96 -22.19 -10.20
CA PRO A 66 14.19 -21.33 -11.09
C PRO A 66 13.42 -22.18 -12.10
N LEU A 67 12.21 -21.75 -12.48
CA LEU A 67 11.37 -22.45 -13.46
C LEU A 67 12.20 -22.84 -14.71
N PRO A 68 12.36 -24.14 -15.02
CA PRO A 68 12.96 -24.52 -16.27
C PRO A 68 12.11 -24.00 -17.44
N ALA A 69 12.76 -23.66 -18.56
CA ALA A 69 12.10 -23.10 -19.75
C ALA A 69 10.98 -24.00 -20.34
N ALA A 70 10.92 -25.28 -19.92
CA ALA A 70 9.94 -26.27 -20.35
C ALA A 70 8.78 -26.50 -19.36
N THR A 71 8.69 -25.72 -18.28
CA THR A 71 7.61 -25.90 -17.28
C THR A 71 6.29 -25.32 -17.76
N THR A 72 5.18 -25.92 -17.34
CA THR A 72 3.84 -25.37 -17.55
C THR A 72 3.80 -23.92 -17.04
N PRO A 73 3.33 -22.96 -17.87
CA PRO A 73 3.22 -21.56 -17.45
C PRO A 73 2.34 -21.46 -16.20
N LEU A 74 2.68 -20.53 -15.32
CA LEU A 74 1.86 -20.25 -14.15
C LEU A 74 0.52 -19.66 -14.62
N THR A 75 -0.56 -20.11 -14.01
CA THR A 75 -1.88 -19.48 -14.18
C THR A 75 -1.95 -18.16 -13.39
N ALA A 76 -2.86 -17.27 -13.76
CA ALA A 76 -3.06 -15.99 -13.05
C ALA A 76 -3.36 -16.21 -11.55
N ASP A 77 -4.19 -17.21 -11.22
CA ASP A 77 -4.51 -17.57 -9.83
C ASP A 77 -3.27 -18.04 -9.05
N GLU A 78 -2.35 -18.75 -9.70
CA GLU A 78 -1.08 -19.15 -9.08
C GLU A 78 -0.15 -17.96 -8.87
N VAL A 79 -0.06 -17.04 -9.83
CA VAL A 79 0.70 -15.78 -9.67
C VAL A 79 0.14 -14.98 -8.49
N ASP A 80 -1.18 -14.89 -8.37
CA ASP A 80 -1.84 -14.22 -7.23
C ASP A 80 -1.55 -14.91 -5.89
N GLY A 81 -1.55 -16.23 -5.86
CA GLY A 81 -1.19 -16.99 -4.67
C GLY A 81 0.28 -16.81 -4.28
N LEU A 82 1.20 -16.84 -5.25
CA LEU A 82 2.63 -16.59 -5.02
C LEU A 82 2.89 -15.16 -4.54
N TYR A 83 2.25 -14.17 -5.16
CA TYR A 83 2.28 -12.78 -4.71
C TYR A 83 1.78 -12.65 -3.27
N THR A 84 0.70 -13.37 -2.94
CA THR A 84 0.12 -13.37 -1.59
C THR A 84 1.08 -13.97 -0.56
N ILE A 85 1.74 -15.09 -0.87
CA ILE A 85 2.77 -15.67 0.01
C ILE A 85 3.87 -14.64 0.26
N TRP A 86 4.37 -14.01 -0.80
CA TRP A 86 5.47 -13.07 -0.73
C TRP A 86 5.11 -11.83 0.09
N ILE A 87 3.93 -11.25 -0.15
CA ILE A 87 3.49 -10.04 0.55
C ILE A 87 3.11 -10.31 2.00
N GLN A 88 2.77 -11.54 2.37
CA GLN A 88 2.42 -11.90 3.75
C GLN A 88 3.62 -12.34 4.58
N ASN A 89 4.65 -12.94 3.96
CA ASN A 89 5.77 -13.56 4.68
C ASN A 89 7.11 -12.87 4.36
N GLN A 90 7.57 -11.98 5.25
CA GLN A 90 8.80 -11.22 5.04
C GLN A 90 10.07 -12.08 4.89
N GLU A 91 10.10 -13.21 5.58
CA GLU A 91 11.27 -14.10 5.66
C GLU A 91 11.27 -15.19 4.58
N PHE A 92 10.18 -15.31 3.81
CA PHE A 92 10.03 -16.39 2.83
C PHE A 92 11.02 -16.29 1.68
N ASP A 93 11.28 -15.07 1.20
CA ASP A 93 12.15 -14.81 0.04
C ASP A 93 13.19 -13.73 0.38
N PRO A 94 14.25 -14.06 1.13
CA PRO A 94 15.24 -13.08 1.57
C PRO A 94 16.06 -12.51 0.40
N GLN A 95 16.31 -13.32 -0.63
CA GLN A 95 17.12 -12.92 -1.79
C GLN A 95 16.28 -12.27 -2.91
N GLY A 96 14.96 -12.42 -2.90
CA GLY A 96 14.08 -11.86 -3.92
C GLY A 96 13.97 -12.72 -5.18
N GLU A 97 14.27 -14.01 -5.09
CA GLU A 97 14.26 -14.92 -6.24
C GLU A 97 12.83 -15.16 -6.71
N LEU A 98 11.90 -15.38 -5.78
CA LEU A 98 10.47 -15.49 -6.12
C LEU A 98 9.95 -14.15 -6.65
N ALA A 99 10.33 -13.03 -6.02
CA ALA A 99 9.94 -11.70 -6.49
C ALA A 99 10.39 -11.44 -7.94
N ALA A 100 11.65 -11.75 -8.27
CA ALA A 100 12.16 -11.59 -9.63
C ALA A 100 11.41 -12.50 -10.62
N GLN A 101 11.12 -13.76 -10.24
CA GLN A 101 10.37 -14.69 -11.08
C GLN A 101 8.94 -14.22 -11.38
N LEU A 102 8.25 -13.59 -10.42
CA LEU A 102 6.91 -13.02 -10.64
C LEU A 102 6.93 -12.00 -11.80
N PHE A 103 7.95 -11.14 -11.87
CA PHE A 103 8.10 -10.19 -12.97
C PHE A 103 8.46 -10.85 -14.30
N VAL A 104 9.27 -11.91 -14.28
CA VAL A 104 9.65 -12.65 -15.51
C VAL A 104 8.44 -13.35 -16.11
N VAL A 105 7.54 -13.87 -15.27
CA VAL A 105 6.38 -14.65 -15.71
C VAL A 105 5.25 -13.74 -16.17
N ASP A 106 4.89 -12.73 -15.37
CA ASP A 106 3.81 -11.81 -15.68
C ASP A 106 4.09 -10.44 -15.03
N SER A 107 4.91 -9.64 -15.71
CA SER A 107 5.30 -8.31 -15.24
C SER A 107 4.08 -7.39 -15.08
N GLU A 108 3.14 -7.43 -16.03
CA GLU A 108 2.00 -6.52 -16.07
C GLU A 108 1.07 -6.76 -14.88
N HIS A 109 0.68 -8.01 -14.67
CA HIS A 109 -0.15 -8.38 -13.52
C HIS A 109 0.57 -8.12 -12.20
N THR A 110 1.87 -8.42 -12.11
CA THR A 110 2.66 -8.15 -10.90
C THR A 110 2.74 -6.65 -10.58
N PHE A 111 2.89 -5.79 -11.60
CA PHE A 111 2.82 -4.33 -11.41
C PHE A 111 1.44 -3.88 -10.94
N GLU A 112 0.36 -4.45 -11.49
CA GLU A 112 -1.00 -4.14 -11.06
C GLU A 112 -1.21 -4.49 -9.57
N ARG A 113 -0.79 -5.70 -9.15
CA ARG A 113 -0.87 -6.14 -7.75
C ARG A 113 -0.06 -5.23 -6.84
N CYS A 114 1.16 -4.85 -7.24
CA CYS A 114 1.95 -3.86 -6.51
C CYS A 114 1.26 -2.50 -6.41
N CYS A 115 0.67 -2.00 -7.50
CA CYS A 115 -0.08 -0.76 -7.50
C CYS A 115 -1.22 -0.81 -6.48
N ARG A 116 -2.04 -1.87 -6.50
CA ARG A 116 -3.13 -2.08 -5.54
C ARG A 116 -2.59 -2.08 -4.11
N THR A 117 -1.57 -2.87 -3.80
CA THR A 117 -0.97 -2.93 -2.46
C THR A 117 -0.40 -1.59 -2.00
N LEU A 118 0.26 -0.82 -2.87
CA LEU A 118 0.74 0.52 -2.56
C LEU A 118 -0.41 1.50 -2.25
N VAL A 119 -1.56 1.30 -2.87
CA VAL A 119 -2.75 2.15 -2.67
C VAL A 119 -3.47 1.80 -1.37
N ILE A 120 -3.81 0.53 -1.16
CA ILE A 120 -4.75 0.08 -0.09
C ILE A 120 -4.12 -0.81 0.99
N GLY A 121 -2.88 -1.28 0.81
CA GLY A 121 -2.18 -2.10 1.81
C GLY A 121 -1.82 -1.32 3.06
N ASN A 122 -1.56 -2.01 4.18
CA ASN A 122 -1.03 -1.44 5.41
C ASN A 122 0.46 -1.04 5.29
N TYR A 123 1.05 -0.45 6.32
CA TYR A 123 2.45 0.01 6.30
C TYR A 123 3.44 -1.10 5.87
N GLU A 124 3.35 -2.28 6.48
CA GLU A 124 4.22 -3.41 6.18
C GLU A 124 4.03 -3.94 4.75
N GLN A 125 2.78 -4.04 4.29
CA GLN A 125 2.45 -4.45 2.93
C GLN A 125 2.98 -3.45 1.91
N ARG A 126 2.84 -2.13 2.15
CA ARG A 126 3.40 -1.08 1.28
C ARG A 126 4.92 -1.12 1.26
N SER A 127 5.56 -1.30 2.41
CA SER A 127 7.00 -1.49 2.52
C SER A 127 7.47 -2.70 1.69
N ARG A 128 6.74 -3.81 1.81
CA ARG A 128 7.04 -5.03 1.04
C ARG A 128 6.81 -4.83 -0.45
N ALA A 129 5.71 -4.21 -0.88
CA ALA A 129 5.47 -3.91 -2.29
C ALA A 129 6.57 -3.01 -2.89
N LEU A 130 7.06 -2.01 -2.14
CA LEU A 130 8.23 -1.23 -2.56
C LEU A 130 9.49 -2.09 -2.69
N ARG A 131 9.72 -3.01 -1.75
CA ARG A 131 10.81 -3.99 -1.85
C ARG A 131 10.65 -4.91 -3.05
N LEU A 132 9.43 -5.37 -3.36
CA LEU A 132 9.16 -6.22 -4.52
C LEU A 132 9.55 -5.50 -5.81
N LEU A 133 9.17 -4.22 -5.95
CA LEU A 133 9.55 -3.39 -7.11
C LEU A 133 11.07 -3.25 -7.28
N SER A 134 11.87 -3.42 -6.22
CA SER A 134 13.33 -3.39 -6.34
C SER A 134 13.92 -4.63 -7.03
N TYR A 135 13.15 -5.71 -7.14
CA TYR A 135 13.52 -6.94 -7.86
C TYR A 135 13.02 -6.96 -9.31
N ALA A 136 12.25 -5.96 -9.74
CA ALA A 136 11.85 -5.83 -11.14
C ALA A 136 13.07 -5.57 -12.03
N ASN A 137 13.00 -6.01 -13.29
CA ASN A 137 14.02 -5.65 -14.28
C ASN A 137 13.91 -4.16 -14.62
N LEU A 138 14.74 -3.35 -13.96
CA LEU A 138 14.75 -1.89 -14.09
C LEU A 138 15.15 -1.41 -15.49
N THR A 139 15.73 -2.29 -16.32
CA THR A 139 16.12 -1.99 -17.70
C THR A 139 14.96 -2.19 -18.67
N GLU A 140 14.15 -3.23 -18.46
CA GLU A 140 12.99 -3.54 -19.30
C GLU A 140 11.79 -2.65 -18.98
N HIS A 141 11.56 -2.34 -17.70
CA HIS A 141 10.37 -1.60 -17.25
C HIS A 141 10.68 -0.30 -16.46
N PRO A 142 11.63 0.56 -16.88
CA PRO A 142 12.06 1.71 -16.10
C PRO A 142 10.94 2.74 -15.85
N VAL A 143 10.07 2.94 -16.85
CA VAL A 143 8.98 3.93 -16.78
C VAL A 143 7.92 3.50 -15.77
N GLU A 144 7.52 2.23 -15.81
CA GLU A 144 6.46 1.71 -14.95
C GLU A 144 6.92 1.65 -13.48
N VAL A 145 8.13 1.17 -13.23
CA VAL A 145 8.71 1.20 -11.88
C VAL A 145 8.83 2.64 -11.39
N ARG A 146 9.32 3.58 -12.22
CA ARG A 146 9.40 5.01 -11.84
C ARG A 146 8.03 5.58 -11.47
N ARG A 147 7.01 5.28 -12.26
CA ARG A 147 5.63 5.73 -12.03
C ARG A 147 5.10 5.27 -10.68
N LEU A 148 5.20 3.97 -10.40
CA LEU A 148 4.70 3.38 -9.16
C LEU A 148 5.48 3.85 -7.93
N VAL A 149 6.81 3.94 -8.02
CA VAL A 149 7.64 4.39 -6.89
C VAL A 149 7.43 5.88 -6.61
N THR A 150 7.28 6.71 -7.64
CA THR A 150 6.95 8.14 -7.47
C THR A 150 5.59 8.31 -6.79
N TYR A 151 4.58 7.55 -7.23
CA TYR A 151 3.27 7.55 -6.60
C TYR A 151 3.36 7.14 -5.12
N ALA A 152 4.04 6.03 -4.82
CA ALA A 152 4.23 5.53 -3.47
C ALA A 152 4.90 6.59 -2.58
N ARG A 153 6.00 7.20 -3.06
CA ARG A 153 6.71 8.28 -2.38
C ARG A 153 5.79 9.44 -2.00
N GLN A 154 5.04 9.97 -2.97
CA GLN A 154 4.13 11.09 -2.74
C GLN A 154 3.06 10.76 -1.70
N LYS A 155 2.52 9.53 -1.75
CA LYS A 155 1.49 9.08 -0.81
C LYS A 155 2.05 8.88 0.60
N SER A 156 3.22 8.27 0.72
CA SER A 156 3.93 8.08 2.00
C SER A 156 4.28 9.42 2.64
N ALA A 157 4.72 10.41 1.85
CA ALA A 157 5.01 11.76 2.35
C ALA A 157 3.76 12.44 2.94
N ARG A 158 2.59 12.28 2.31
CA ARG A 158 1.32 12.83 2.83
C ARG A 158 0.87 12.16 4.13
N ARG A 159 1.31 10.92 4.40
CA ARG A 159 1.03 10.16 5.62
C ARG A 159 2.13 10.27 6.67
N SER A 160 3.17 11.08 6.42
CA SER A 160 4.35 11.19 7.30
C SER A 160 5.09 9.87 7.51
N GLU A 161 5.05 8.97 6.53
CA GLU A 161 5.74 7.66 6.56
C GLU A 161 7.18 7.81 6.04
N ASN A 162 8.03 8.49 6.81
CA ASN A 162 9.37 8.91 6.39
C ASN A 162 10.24 7.74 5.90
N ASP A 163 10.18 6.58 6.55
CA ASP A 163 10.95 5.40 6.14
C ASP A 163 10.57 4.91 4.73
N LEU A 164 9.29 4.97 4.36
CA LEU A 164 8.85 4.60 3.01
C LEU A 164 9.25 5.64 1.97
N VAL A 165 9.28 6.93 2.36
CA VAL A 165 9.79 7.99 1.50
C VAL A 165 11.27 7.73 1.19
N THR A 166 12.09 7.44 2.21
CA THR A 166 13.51 7.10 2.06
C THR A 166 13.69 5.90 1.14
N LYS A 167 12.97 4.79 1.38
CA LYS A 167 13.03 3.59 0.53
C LYS A 167 12.66 3.88 -0.93
N ALA A 168 11.63 4.70 -1.15
CA ALA A 168 11.21 5.08 -2.49
C ALA A 168 12.26 5.97 -3.17
N ASP A 169 12.86 6.91 -2.45
CA ASP A 169 13.93 7.76 -2.96
C ASP A 169 15.19 6.96 -3.33
N GLU A 170 15.59 5.99 -2.49
CA GLU A 170 16.67 5.06 -2.81
C GLU A 170 16.41 4.25 -4.08
N LEU A 171 15.17 3.77 -4.26
CA LEU A 171 14.81 3.01 -5.45
C LEU A 171 14.75 3.90 -6.70
N LEU A 172 14.22 5.13 -6.59
CA LEU A 172 14.23 6.10 -7.70
C LEU A 172 15.65 6.47 -8.14
N ALA A 173 16.59 6.56 -7.21
CA ALA A 173 17.99 6.87 -7.50
C ALA A 173 18.70 5.77 -8.30
N ARG A 174 18.25 4.51 -8.17
CA ARG A 174 18.79 3.35 -8.92
C ARG A 174 18.25 3.23 -10.33
N LEU A 175 17.08 3.83 -10.61
CA LEU A 175 16.44 3.72 -11.92
C LEU A 175 17.27 4.49 -12.98
N PRO A 176 17.50 3.89 -14.16
CA PRO A 176 18.19 4.60 -15.24
C PRO A 176 17.44 5.90 -15.56
N GLN A 177 18.20 6.97 -15.77
CA GLN A 177 17.66 8.26 -16.21
C GLN A 177 17.23 8.13 -17.68
N GLY A 178 16.10 7.47 -17.91
CA GLY A 178 15.46 7.47 -19.20
C GLY A 178 15.05 8.90 -19.53
N LYS A 179 15.50 9.41 -20.69
CA LYS A 179 14.90 10.60 -21.30
C LYS A 179 13.40 10.32 -21.38
N THR A 180 12.62 11.10 -20.65
CA THR A 180 11.17 11.10 -20.78
C THR A 180 10.86 11.33 -22.27
N PRO A 181 10.12 10.42 -22.95
CA PRO A 181 9.68 10.70 -24.31
C PRO A 181 8.81 11.96 -24.35
#